data_AF-A0A4S4LUE6-F1
#
_entry.id   AF-A0A4S4LUE6-F1
#
_cell.length_a   1.000
_cell.length_b   1.000
_cell.length_c   1.000
_cell.angle_alpha   90.00
_cell.angle_beta   90.00
_cell.angle_gamma   90.00
#
_symmetry.space_group_name_H-M   'P 1'
#
loop_
_entity.id
_entity.type
_entity.pdbx_description
1 polymer ?
#
loop_
_entity_poly.entity_id
_entity_poly.type
_entity_poly.pdbx_seq_one_letter_code
_entity_poly.pdbx_strand_id
1 'polypeptide(L)'
;MTLTGKPRLELSITRHVGDEAVCSPSLFEFFREVVRTACGERRNVRPTHPGFMAQVGLNTGARHARVIGFAKSYTKSLDGDTRVAHDSDIIGALGISYSLLCAKVPQSITQHVENKLAEQGMPRLATRDVDPGNGFSLQFDGVTYAFTNQPRSPPESYATQGYVAWTHKDPAYCDWAFSYCVGRTVAPDAVADGGANFVEVGLKILVKQACAIVMAFCPEYMHGTTEAIGAFNLAFTFAFSRRIETFWNNLSEELKNSIRSANGAGEGNPDQNLESIDESGIDG
;
A
#
# COMPACT_ATOMS: atom_id res chain seq x y z
N MET A 1 3.30 -9.53 -40.94
CA MET A 1 2.33 -9.53 -39.83
C MET A 1 2.24 -8.10 -39.33
N THR A 2 1.26 -7.34 -39.81
CA THR A 2 1.03 -5.96 -39.37
C THR A 2 0.26 -6.01 -38.06
N LEU A 3 0.89 -5.63 -36.95
CA LEU A 3 0.20 -5.45 -35.68
C LEU A 3 -0.73 -4.24 -35.82
N THR A 4 -2.02 -4.48 -36.04
CA THR A 4 -3.05 -3.43 -36.18
C THR A 4 -3.62 -2.97 -34.84
N GLY A 5 -3.02 -3.37 -33.73
CA GLY A 5 -3.43 -2.96 -32.38
C GLY A 5 -2.75 -1.67 -31.93
N LYS A 6 -3.47 -0.83 -31.17
CA LYS A 6 -2.85 0.24 -30.39
C LYS A 6 -1.90 -0.40 -29.36
N PRO A 7 -0.68 0.12 -29.16
CA PRO A 7 0.21 -0.39 -28.13
C PRO A 7 -0.46 -0.28 -26.77
N ARG A 8 -0.38 -1.35 -25.95
CA ARG A 8 -0.87 -1.39 -24.58
C ARG A 8 0.30 -1.21 -23.62
N LEU A 9 0.16 -0.31 -22.66
CA LEU A 9 1.10 -0.17 -21.55
C LEU A 9 0.79 -1.24 -20.50
N GLU A 10 1.79 -2.00 -20.08
CA GLU A 10 1.64 -3.14 -19.14
C GLU A 10 2.53 -3.01 -17.89
N LEU A 11 3.59 -2.20 -18.00
CA LEU A 11 4.52 -1.90 -16.93
C LEU A 11 5.08 -0.49 -17.15
N SER A 12 5.15 0.31 -16.09
CA SER A 12 5.83 1.62 -16.09
C SER A 12 6.80 1.67 -14.92
N ILE A 13 8.05 2.01 -15.20
CA ILE A 13 9.12 2.16 -14.21
C ILE A 13 9.62 3.59 -14.26
N THR A 14 9.42 4.33 -13.17
CA THR A 14 9.91 5.69 -13.03
C THR A 14 11.02 5.72 -11.98
N ARG A 15 12.19 6.20 -12.36
CA ARG A 15 13.34 6.39 -11.47
C ARG A 15 13.40 7.83 -10.99
N HIS A 16 14.18 8.07 -9.95
CA HIS A 16 14.44 9.41 -9.44
C HIS A 16 13.16 10.14 -9.00
N VAL A 17 12.22 9.40 -8.42
CA VAL A 17 10.98 9.96 -7.89
C VAL A 17 11.30 10.59 -6.55
N GLY A 18 11.32 11.92 -6.48
CA GLY A 18 11.49 12.67 -5.23
C GLY A 18 12.91 12.69 -4.66
N ASP A 19 13.93 12.27 -5.41
CA ASP A 19 15.35 12.27 -4.99
C ASP A 19 16.17 13.47 -5.51
N GLU A 20 15.55 14.36 -6.28
CA GLU A 20 16.21 15.49 -6.95
C GLU A 20 16.28 16.76 -6.08
N ALA A 21 15.56 16.80 -4.95
CA ALA A 21 15.44 18.00 -4.11
C ALA A 21 16.48 18.03 -2.99
N VAL A 22 16.81 19.22 -2.49
CA VAL A 22 17.75 19.40 -1.37
C VAL A 22 17.26 18.69 -0.10
N CYS A 23 15.94 18.65 0.12
CA CYS A 23 15.32 17.95 1.26
C CYS A 23 15.15 16.44 1.05
N SER A 24 15.49 15.90 -0.13
CA SER A 24 15.28 14.48 -0.46
C SER A 24 15.93 13.52 0.55
N PRO A 25 17.19 13.71 1.00
CA PRO A 25 17.79 12.80 1.98
C PRO A 25 16.98 12.69 3.28
N SER A 26 16.54 13.82 3.85
CA SER A 26 15.71 13.84 5.07
C SER A 26 14.34 13.22 4.85
N LEU A 27 13.71 13.50 3.69
CA LEU A 27 12.42 12.92 3.33
C LEU A 27 12.49 11.40 3.21
N PHE A 28 13.54 10.87 2.58
CA PHE A 28 13.73 9.42 2.48
C PHE A 28 14.09 8.80 3.84
N GLU A 29 14.84 9.48 4.71
CA GLU A 29 15.03 8.98 6.08
C GLU A 29 13.70 8.87 6.83
N PHE A 30 12.86 9.91 6.75
CA PHE A 30 11.51 9.88 7.30
C PHE A 30 10.70 8.70 6.75
N PHE A 31 10.69 8.46 5.44
CA PHE A 31 10.00 7.29 4.86
C PHE A 31 10.53 5.96 5.39
N ARG A 32 11.85 5.82 5.53
CA ARG A 32 12.46 4.59 6.05
C ARG A 32 12.07 4.35 7.50
N GLU A 33 12.08 5.38 8.34
CA GLU A 33 11.65 5.29 9.73
C GLU A 33 10.16 4.95 9.86
N VAL A 34 9.31 5.54 9.03
CA VAL A 34 7.88 5.19 8.97
C VAL A 34 7.68 3.71 8.59
N VAL A 35 8.38 3.21 7.57
CA VAL A 35 8.29 1.79 7.17
C VAL A 35 8.77 0.87 8.30
N ARG A 36 9.91 1.19 8.93
CA ARG A 36 10.48 0.41 10.04
C ARG A 36 9.54 0.39 11.24
N THR A 37 8.97 1.53 11.61
CA THR A 37 8.00 1.65 12.70
C THR A 37 6.76 0.82 12.39
N ALA A 38 6.19 0.97 11.19
CA ALA A 38 5.03 0.19 10.76
C ALA A 38 5.30 -1.32 10.82
N CYS A 39 6.43 -1.78 10.26
CA CYS A 39 6.78 -3.19 10.24
C CYS A 39 7.19 -3.73 11.63
N GLY A 40 7.75 -2.88 12.50
CA GLY A 40 8.20 -3.26 13.83
C GLY A 40 7.07 -3.33 14.87
N GLU A 41 5.94 -2.70 14.62
CA GLU A 41 4.86 -2.55 15.61
C GLU A 41 3.52 -3.12 15.17
N ARG A 42 3.31 -3.28 13.86
CA ARG A 42 2.07 -3.83 13.31
C ARG A 42 2.16 -5.34 13.09
N ARG A 43 1.06 -5.94 12.65
CA ARG A 43 0.94 -7.36 12.33
C ARG A 43 1.48 -7.60 10.92
N ASN A 44 2.30 -8.62 10.76
CA ASN A 44 2.68 -9.11 9.43
C ASN A 44 1.46 -9.79 8.78
N VAL A 45 0.96 -9.24 7.67
CA VAL A 45 -0.17 -9.81 6.93
C VAL A 45 0.23 -10.94 5.97
N ARG A 46 1.53 -11.22 5.86
CA ARG A 46 2.13 -12.31 5.09
C ARG A 46 3.24 -13.02 5.89
N PRO A 47 2.93 -13.65 7.03
CA PRO A 47 3.93 -14.25 7.91
C PRO A 47 4.67 -15.45 7.29
N THR A 48 4.15 -16.04 6.21
CA THR A 48 4.76 -17.17 5.49
C THR A 48 5.72 -16.73 4.39
N HIS A 49 5.84 -15.42 4.13
CA HIS A 49 6.75 -14.86 3.12
C HIS A 49 7.98 -14.29 3.83
N PRO A 50 9.18 -14.35 3.21
CA PRO A 50 10.35 -13.66 3.76
C PRO A 50 10.08 -12.15 3.89
N GLY A 51 10.63 -11.56 4.95
CA GLY A 51 10.45 -10.14 5.27
C GLY A 51 9.16 -9.84 6.03
N PHE A 52 8.71 -8.60 5.93
CA PHE A 52 7.56 -8.09 6.67
C PHE A 52 6.67 -7.22 5.77
N MET A 53 5.36 -7.38 5.93
CA MET A 53 4.36 -6.55 5.26
C MET A 53 3.31 -6.11 6.28
N ALA A 54 3.20 -4.81 6.51
CA ALA A 54 2.18 -4.19 7.35
C ALA A 54 1.13 -3.52 6.46
N GLN A 55 -0.13 -3.94 6.58
CA GLN A 55 -1.26 -3.30 5.89
C GLN A 55 -1.71 -2.04 6.64
N VAL A 56 -2.07 -1.00 5.88
CA VAL A 56 -2.56 0.30 6.34
C VAL A 56 -3.82 0.64 5.54
N GLY A 57 -4.82 1.21 6.20
CA GLY A 57 -6.08 1.53 5.55
C GLY A 57 -7.15 0.45 5.72
N LEU A 58 -8.04 0.35 4.73
CA LEU A 58 -9.12 -0.63 4.70
C LEU A 58 -8.56 -2.06 4.59
N ASN A 59 -9.17 -2.96 5.36
CA ASN A 59 -9.00 -4.40 5.22
C ASN A 59 -10.34 -5.12 5.40
N THR A 60 -10.35 -6.43 5.19
CA THR A 60 -11.54 -7.30 5.33
C THR A 60 -11.40 -8.29 6.49
N GLY A 61 -10.58 -7.98 7.48
CA GLY A 61 -10.33 -8.83 8.64
C GLY A 61 -9.75 -10.22 8.30
N ALA A 62 -9.83 -11.12 9.29
CA ALA A 62 -9.41 -12.50 9.13
C ALA A 62 -10.34 -13.25 8.16
N ARG A 63 -9.83 -14.30 7.50
CA ARG A 63 -10.61 -15.07 6.53
C ARG A 63 -11.89 -15.70 7.11
N HIS A 64 -11.87 -16.03 8.41
CA HIS A 64 -12.96 -16.67 9.16
C HIS A 64 -13.87 -15.67 9.89
N ALA A 65 -13.54 -14.38 9.88
CA ALA A 65 -14.29 -13.32 10.57
C ALA A 65 -14.18 -12.05 9.73
N ARG A 66 -14.79 -12.11 8.53
CA ARG A 66 -14.62 -11.10 7.50
C ARG A 66 -15.45 -9.87 7.84
N VAL A 67 -14.78 -8.85 8.37
CA VAL A 67 -15.39 -7.55 8.66
C VAL A 67 -14.56 -6.49 7.96
N ILE A 68 -15.21 -5.67 7.14
CA ILE A 68 -14.56 -4.54 6.50
C ILE A 68 -14.40 -3.39 7.48
N GLY A 69 -13.22 -2.78 7.49
CA GLY A 69 -12.90 -1.67 8.39
C GLY A 69 -11.43 -1.27 8.29
N PHE A 70 -11.03 -0.26 9.07
CA PHE A 70 -9.63 0.15 9.14
C PHE A 70 -8.79 -0.87 9.91
N ALA A 71 -7.60 -1.17 9.39
CA ALA A 71 -6.76 -2.25 9.90
C ALA A 71 -6.28 -2.01 11.34
N LYS A 72 -6.84 -2.77 12.30
CA LYS A 72 -6.24 -2.95 13.63
C LYS A 72 -4.98 -3.79 13.50
N SER A 73 -3.85 -3.11 13.41
CA SER A 73 -2.61 -3.75 13.02
C SER A 73 -1.56 -3.75 14.15
N TYR A 74 -1.61 -2.84 15.13
CA TYR A 74 -0.66 -2.85 16.25
C TYR A 74 -0.66 -4.18 17.03
N THR A 75 0.52 -4.75 17.20
CA THR A 75 0.80 -5.94 18.02
C THR A 75 1.39 -5.58 19.37
N LYS A 76 1.97 -4.38 19.49
CA LYS A 76 2.49 -3.84 20.75
C LYS A 76 1.40 -3.06 21.50
N SER A 77 1.50 -3.06 22.83
CA SER A 77 0.70 -2.18 23.68
C SER A 77 1.34 -0.79 23.67
N LEU A 78 0.81 0.08 22.82
CA LEU A 78 1.16 1.50 22.75
C LEU A 78 0.03 2.29 23.38
N ASP A 79 0.33 3.45 23.98
CA ASP A 79 -0.70 4.38 24.42
C ASP A 79 -1.43 5.02 23.22
N GLY A 80 -2.54 5.71 23.50
CA GLY A 80 -3.39 6.31 22.46
C GLY A 80 -2.65 7.36 21.63
N ASP A 81 -1.89 8.24 22.27
CA ASP A 81 -1.22 9.36 21.61
C ASP A 81 -0.10 8.85 20.70
N THR A 82 0.67 7.86 21.15
CA THR A 82 1.69 7.20 20.33
C THR A 82 1.08 6.53 19.09
N ARG A 83 -0.06 5.85 19.21
CA ARG A 83 -0.75 5.26 18.04
C ARG A 83 -1.20 6.32 17.05
N VAL A 84 -1.81 7.41 17.55
CA VAL A 84 -2.26 8.53 16.70
C VAL A 84 -1.08 9.17 15.98
N ALA A 85 0.06 9.37 16.66
CA ALA A 85 1.27 9.92 16.05
C ALA A 85 1.80 9.00 14.94
N HIS A 86 1.98 7.71 15.22
CA HIS A 86 2.48 6.74 14.24
C HIS A 86 1.51 6.54 13.06
N ASP A 87 0.19 6.55 13.30
CA ASP A 87 -0.84 6.52 12.25
C ASP A 87 -0.82 7.82 11.40
N SER A 88 -0.60 8.97 12.03
CA SER A 88 -0.48 10.26 11.33
C SER A 88 0.76 10.29 10.43
N ASP A 89 1.89 9.81 10.92
CA ASP A 89 3.14 9.74 10.16
C ASP A 89 3.03 8.84 8.93
N ILE A 90 2.40 7.66 9.07
CA ILE A 90 2.22 6.75 7.95
C ILE A 90 1.20 7.27 6.93
N ILE A 91 0.13 7.94 7.38
CA ILE A 91 -0.79 8.64 6.47
C ILE A 91 -0.05 9.75 5.72
N GLY A 92 0.78 10.53 6.41
CA GLY A 92 1.61 11.58 5.81
C GLY A 92 2.57 11.03 4.76
N ALA A 93 3.32 9.97 5.09
CA ALA A 93 4.28 9.33 4.21
C ALA A 93 3.64 8.70 2.96
N LEU A 94 2.52 8.00 3.14
CA LEU A 94 1.76 7.42 2.03
C LEU A 94 1.10 8.50 1.17
N GLY A 95 0.57 9.56 1.78
CA GLY A 95 0.01 10.72 1.10
C GLY A 95 1.01 11.39 0.17
N ILE A 96 2.19 11.78 0.69
CA ILE A 96 3.23 12.42 -0.13
C ILE A 96 3.79 11.46 -1.19
N SER A 97 3.96 10.18 -0.86
CA SER A 97 4.41 9.15 -1.81
C SER A 97 3.44 9.01 -2.99
N TYR A 98 2.14 8.99 -2.71
CA TYR A 98 1.11 8.93 -3.74
C TYR A 98 1.05 10.23 -4.57
N SER A 99 1.22 11.40 -3.94
CA SER A 99 1.31 12.67 -4.68
C SER A 99 2.51 12.69 -5.63
N LEU A 100 3.69 12.23 -5.18
CA LEU A 100 4.89 12.12 -6.03
C LEU A 100 4.66 11.15 -7.19
N LEU A 101 3.99 10.03 -6.92
CA LEU A 101 3.60 9.06 -7.94
C LEU A 101 2.70 9.70 -9.00
N CYS A 102 1.62 10.37 -8.57
CA CYS A 102 0.68 11.04 -9.47
C CYS A 102 1.36 12.09 -10.35
N ALA A 103 2.43 12.74 -9.85
CA ALA A 103 3.20 13.73 -10.59
C ALA A 103 4.20 13.12 -11.60
N LYS A 104 4.67 11.89 -11.40
CA LYS A 104 5.79 11.31 -12.16
C LYS A 104 5.44 10.06 -12.99
N VAL A 105 4.37 9.34 -12.66
CA VAL A 105 3.85 8.21 -13.45
C VAL A 105 2.98 8.73 -14.60
N PRO A 106 2.95 8.07 -15.79
CA PRO A 106 2.11 8.49 -16.90
C PRO A 106 0.67 8.78 -16.48
N GLN A 107 0.15 9.94 -16.90
CA GLN A 107 -1.18 10.41 -16.52
C GLN A 107 -2.29 9.43 -16.90
N SER A 108 -2.13 8.68 -18.00
CA SER A 108 -3.10 7.66 -18.41
C SER A 108 -3.27 6.54 -17.38
N ILE A 109 -2.23 6.22 -16.60
CA ILE A 109 -2.29 5.24 -15.51
C ILE A 109 -2.95 5.86 -14.28
N THR A 110 -2.46 7.03 -13.84
CA THR A 110 -2.89 7.64 -12.58
C THR A 110 -4.33 8.12 -12.67
N GLN A 111 -4.74 8.71 -13.80
CA GLN A 111 -6.13 9.09 -14.06
C GLN A 111 -7.06 7.87 -14.10
N HIS A 112 -6.62 6.73 -14.65
CA HIS A 112 -7.41 5.51 -14.61
C HIS A 112 -7.68 5.07 -13.17
N VAL A 113 -6.64 5.04 -12.32
CA VAL A 113 -6.79 4.69 -10.90
C VAL A 113 -7.69 5.68 -10.17
N GLU A 114 -7.51 6.99 -10.39
CA GLU A 114 -8.34 8.02 -9.77
C GLU A 114 -9.81 7.91 -10.18
N ASN A 115 -10.09 7.60 -11.45
CA ASN A 115 -11.45 7.34 -11.92
C ASN A 115 -12.04 6.11 -11.24
N LYS A 116 -11.27 5.01 -11.13
CA LYS A 116 -11.70 3.79 -10.44
C LYS A 116 -12.00 4.04 -8.97
N LEU A 117 -11.15 4.79 -8.27
CA LEU A 117 -11.38 5.17 -6.88
C LEU A 117 -12.65 6.03 -6.72
N ALA A 118 -12.89 6.96 -7.64
CA ALA A 118 -14.10 7.76 -7.65
C ALA A 118 -15.36 6.92 -7.92
N GLU A 119 -15.29 5.97 -8.87
CA GLU A 119 -16.38 5.02 -9.18
C GLU A 119 -16.77 4.17 -7.97
N GLN A 120 -15.80 3.70 -7.18
CA GLN A 120 -16.05 2.86 -6.00
C GLN A 120 -16.61 3.64 -4.81
N GLY A 121 -16.40 4.95 -4.74
CA GLY A 121 -16.85 5.78 -3.62
C GLY A 121 -16.26 5.39 -2.26
N MET A 122 -15.12 4.67 -2.24
CA MET A 122 -14.42 4.33 -0.99
C MET A 122 -13.77 5.57 -0.38
N PRO A 123 -13.68 5.66 0.96
CA PRO A 123 -12.92 6.73 1.60
C PRO A 123 -11.45 6.65 1.18
N ARG A 124 -10.75 7.79 1.20
CA ARG A 124 -9.28 7.81 1.11
C ARG A 124 -8.66 7.20 2.37
N LEU A 125 -7.35 7.02 2.36
CA LEU A 125 -6.62 6.39 3.46
C LEU A 125 -6.99 7.00 4.82
N ALA A 126 -7.35 6.13 5.74
CA ALA A 126 -7.50 6.44 7.15
C ALA A 126 -7.02 5.23 7.95
N THR A 127 -6.99 5.35 9.26
CA THR A 127 -6.60 4.25 10.14
C THR A 127 -7.60 4.11 11.27
N ARG A 128 -7.33 3.18 12.18
CA ARG A 128 -8.17 2.99 13.36
C ARG A 128 -8.04 4.16 14.32
N ASP A 129 -6.87 4.78 14.42
CA ASP A 129 -6.63 5.85 15.38
C ASP A 129 -6.65 7.25 14.72
N VAL A 130 -6.77 7.35 13.38
CA VAL A 130 -6.91 8.62 12.64
C VAL A 130 -8.08 8.55 11.66
N ASP A 131 -9.09 9.39 11.89
CA ASP A 131 -10.33 9.43 11.12
C ASP A 131 -10.13 9.70 9.62
N PRO A 132 -11.06 9.22 8.77
CA PRO A 132 -11.13 9.62 7.36
C PRO A 132 -11.23 11.12 7.20
N GLY A 133 -10.55 11.65 6.19
CA GLY A 133 -10.61 13.08 5.91
C GLY A 133 -9.74 13.49 4.74
N ASN A 134 -9.79 14.78 4.45
CA ASN A 134 -8.91 15.42 3.48
C ASN A 134 -7.65 15.93 4.17
N GLY A 135 -6.57 15.96 3.40
CA GLY A 135 -5.28 16.43 3.84
C GLY A 135 -4.53 15.47 4.76
N PHE A 136 -3.24 15.76 4.87
CA PHE A 136 -2.31 15.07 5.74
C PHE A 136 -1.18 16.03 6.13
N SER A 137 -0.44 15.67 7.16
CA SER A 137 0.75 16.38 7.59
C SER A 137 1.91 15.41 7.74
N LEU A 138 3.11 15.94 7.65
CA LEU A 138 4.34 15.21 7.93
C LEU A 138 5.28 16.12 8.70
N GLN A 139 5.92 15.55 9.71
CA GLN A 139 6.90 16.23 10.54
C GLN A 139 8.26 15.59 10.30
N PHE A 140 9.18 16.35 9.71
CA PHE A 140 10.58 15.94 9.57
C PHE A 140 11.47 17.16 9.70
N ASP A 141 12.71 16.97 10.18
CA ASP A 141 13.66 18.06 10.47
C ASP A 141 13.08 19.18 11.37
N GLY A 142 12.16 18.82 12.28
CA GLY A 142 11.51 19.78 13.19
C GLY A 142 10.48 20.70 12.51
N VAL A 143 10.19 20.52 11.23
CA VAL A 143 9.21 21.31 10.48
C VAL A 143 7.97 20.46 10.21
N THR A 144 6.80 21.03 10.48
CA THR A 144 5.51 20.42 10.11
C THR A 144 5.07 20.98 8.76
N TYR A 145 4.96 20.09 7.78
CA TYR A 145 4.40 20.41 6.46
C TYR A 145 2.94 19.93 6.42
N ALA A 146 2.00 20.85 6.18
CA ALA A 146 0.58 20.55 6.13
C ALA A 146 0.04 20.67 4.70
N PHE A 147 -0.65 19.63 4.23
CA PHE A 147 -1.24 19.54 2.91
C PHE A 147 -2.76 19.48 3.01
N THR A 148 -3.40 20.56 3.49
CA THR A 148 -4.82 20.57 3.88
C THR A 148 -5.80 20.27 2.75
N ASN A 149 -5.43 20.60 1.51
CA ASN A 149 -6.29 20.45 0.33
C ASN A 149 -5.91 19.26 -0.56
N GLN A 150 -4.94 18.44 -0.15
CA GLN A 150 -4.54 17.27 -0.92
C GLN A 150 -5.34 16.04 -0.46
N PRO A 151 -5.84 15.20 -1.38
CA PRO A 151 -6.42 13.93 -1.00
C PRO A 151 -5.33 13.06 -0.38
N ARG A 152 -5.70 12.27 0.63
CA ARG A 152 -4.83 11.19 1.12
C ARG A 152 -4.69 10.11 0.04
N SER A 153 -3.77 9.17 0.25
CA SER A 153 -3.54 8.06 -0.67
C SER A 153 -4.78 7.13 -0.80
N PRO A 154 -4.76 6.16 -1.73
CA PRO A 154 -5.81 5.15 -1.86
C PRO A 154 -6.12 4.42 -0.54
N PRO A 155 -7.34 3.86 -0.40
CA PRO A 155 -7.82 3.24 0.84
C PRO A 155 -7.00 2.05 1.33
N GLU A 156 -6.26 1.38 0.44
CA GLU A 156 -5.49 0.19 0.77
C GLU A 156 -4.01 0.42 0.44
N SER A 157 -3.16 0.31 1.45
CA SER A 157 -1.73 0.49 1.30
C SER A 157 -0.95 -0.48 2.18
N TYR A 158 0.32 -0.66 1.85
CA TYR A 158 1.23 -1.53 2.59
C TYR A 158 2.57 -0.83 2.80
N ALA A 159 3.12 -0.96 4.00
CA ALA A 159 4.53 -0.73 4.28
C ALA A 159 5.24 -2.08 4.33
N THR A 160 6.37 -2.20 3.64
CA THR A 160 7.10 -3.46 3.50
C THR A 160 8.57 -3.32 3.82
N GLN A 161 9.11 -4.31 4.51
CA GLN A 161 10.51 -4.38 4.92
C GLN A 161 11.09 -5.75 4.55
N GLY A 162 12.06 -5.76 3.62
CA GLY A 162 12.71 -6.98 3.14
C GLY A 162 11.74 -8.00 2.53
N TYR A 163 10.54 -7.58 2.14
CA TYR A 163 9.48 -8.48 1.68
C TYR A 163 9.84 -9.11 0.34
N VAL A 164 9.73 -10.43 0.28
CA VAL A 164 9.90 -11.23 -0.94
C VAL A 164 8.64 -12.07 -1.14
N ALA A 165 8.10 -12.07 -2.34
CA ALA A 165 6.99 -12.92 -2.73
C ALA A 165 7.41 -13.82 -3.90
N TRP A 166 7.00 -15.08 -3.81
CA TRP A 166 6.98 -16.00 -4.95
C TRP A 166 6.10 -15.44 -6.06
N THR A 167 6.28 -15.96 -7.27
CA THR A 167 5.46 -15.58 -8.41
C THR A 167 3.96 -15.85 -8.14
N HIS A 168 3.12 -14.82 -8.30
CA HIS A 168 1.68 -14.85 -8.04
C HIS A 168 0.93 -13.84 -8.92
N LYS A 169 -0.38 -13.77 -8.71
CA LYS A 169 -1.29 -12.75 -9.24
C LYS A 169 -2.12 -12.22 -8.08
N ASP A 170 -2.47 -10.94 -8.14
CA ASP A 170 -3.33 -10.29 -7.16
C ASP A 170 -4.62 -9.81 -7.87
N PRO A 171 -5.78 -10.39 -7.55
CA PRO A 171 -7.06 -9.89 -8.06
C PRO A 171 -7.30 -8.46 -7.59
N ALA A 172 -7.47 -7.53 -8.52
CA ALA A 172 -7.65 -6.12 -8.24
C ALA A 172 -8.86 -5.51 -8.98
N TYR A 173 -9.46 -4.47 -8.41
CA TYR A 173 -10.51 -3.69 -9.06
C TYR A 173 -9.97 -2.54 -9.93
N CYS A 174 -8.70 -2.18 -9.75
CA CYS A 174 -7.95 -1.30 -10.65
C CYS A 174 -7.03 -2.13 -11.55
N ASP A 175 -6.83 -1.68 -12.80
CA ASP A 175 -5.90 -2.35 -13.73
C ASP A 175 -4.43 -2.19 -13.33
N TRP A 176 -4.14 -1.28 -12.40
CA TRP A 176 -2.80 -0.90 -11.98
C TRP A 176 -2.66 -0.97 -10.47
N ALA A 177 -1.53 -1.49 -10.01
CA ALA A 177 -1.03 -1.36 -8.65
C ALA A 177 0.30 -0.60 -8.68
N PHE A 178 0.69 -0.05 -7.53
CA PHE A 178 1.90 0.76 -7.42
C PHE A 178 2.81 0.25 -6.31
N SER A 179 4.12 0.28 -6.55
CA SER A 179 5.12 0.06 -5.51
C SER A 179 6.23 1.10 -5.61
N TYR A 180 6.57 1.71 -4.48
CA TYR A 180 7.56 2.77 -4.37
C TYR A 180 8.67 2.35 -3.39
N CYS A 181 9.86 2.10 -3.92
CA CYS A 181 11.03 1.74 -3.13
C CYS A 181 11.65 2.99 -2.49
N VAL A 182 11.45 3.15 -1.18
CA VAL A 182 11.91 4.30 -0.40
C VAL A 182 13.23 4.04 0.32
N GLY A 183 13.76 2.81 0.23
CA GLY A 183 15.07 2.50 0.73
C GLY A 183 15.54 1.16 0.18
N ARG A 184 16.83 1.08 -0.13
CA ARG A 184 17.49 -0.19 -0.48
C ARG A 184 18.87 -0.22 0.13
N THR A 185 19.20 -1.34 0.76
CA THR A 185 20.57 -1.67 1.18
C THR A 185 21.00 -2.94 0.48
N VAL A 186 22.25 -2.97 0.02
CA VAL A 186 22.86 -4.16 -0.60
C VAL A 186 24.17 -4.43 0.14
N ALA A 187 24.36 -5.66 0.62
CA ALA A 187 25.58 -6.05 1.30
C ALA A 187 26.79 -5.94 0.33
N PRO A 188 27.97 -5.51 0.80
CA PRO A 188 29.14 -5.32 -0.07
C PRO A 188 29.58 -6.56 -0.85
N ASP A 189 29.31 -7.75 -0.29
CA ASP A 189 29.64 -9.06 -0.83
C ASP A 189 28.46 -9.75 -1.53
N ALA A 190 27.34 -9.05 -1.70
CA ALA A 190 26.15 -9.60 -2.33
C ALA A 190 26.38 -9.91 -3.82
N VAL A 191 26.07 -11.14 -4.22
CA VAL A 191 26.12 -11.56 -5.63
C VAL A 191 24.94 -10.96 -6.39
N ALA A 192 25.14 -10.58 -7.66
CA ALA A 192 24.09 -10.13 -8.58
C ALA A 192 23.19 -9.00 -8.03
N ASP A 193 23.81 -7.97 -7.44
CA ASP A 193 23.15 -6.81 -6.82
C ASP A 193 22.23 -7.18 -5.63
N GLY A 194 22.39 -8.39 -5.09
CA GLY A 194 21.78 -8.90 -3.87
C GLY A 194 20.33 -9.37 -3.97
N GLY A 195 19.77 -9.47 -5.18
CA GLY A 195 18.40 -9.97 -5.37
C GLY A 195 17.31 -9.00 -4.88
N ALA A 196 16.19 -9.51 -4.34
CA ALA A 196 14.99 -8.73 -4.00
C ALA A 196 14.55 -7.76 -5.13
N ASN A 197 14.64 -8.22 -6.38
CA ASN A 197 14.28 -7.44 -7.57
C ASN A 197 12.87 -7.82 -8.01
N PHE A 198 12.12 -6.88 -8.55
CA PHE A 198 10.77 -7.18 -9.07
C PHE A 198 10.88 -7.94 -10.39
N VAL A 199 10.00 -8.90 -10.59
CA VAL A 199 9.92 -9.72 -11.80
C VAL A 199 8.50 -9.66 -12.33
N GLU A 200 8.35 -9.31 -13.61
CA GLU A 200 7.12 -9.57 -14.36
C GLU A 200 7.44 -10.68 -15.37
N VAL A 201 6.76 -11.82 -15.21
CA VAL A 201 7.09 -13.08 -15.89
C VAL A 201 6.63 -13.07 -17.35
N GLY A 202 5.45 -12.51 -17.66
CA GLY A 202 4.89 -12.51 -19.01
C GLY A 202 5.71 -11.69 -20.00
N LEU A 203 6.16 -10.53 -19.56
CA LEU A 203 7.03 -9.57 -20.23
C LEU A 203 8.50 -10.02 -20.20
N LYS A 204 8.85 -10.98 -19.34
CA LYS A 204 10.24 -11.44 -19.11
C LYS A 204 11.15 -10.29 -18.69
N ILE A 205 10.62 -9.42 -17.83
CA ILE A 205 11.33 -8.24 -17.32
C ILE A 205 11.72 -8.47 -15.87
N LEU A 206 12.98 -8.18 -15.57
CA LEU A 206 13.48 -8.02 -14.21
C LEU A 206 13.79 -6.55 -13.98
N VAL A 207 13.15 -5.96 -12.98
CA VAL A 207 13.41 -4.59 -12.55
C VAL A 207 14.39 -4.63 -11.40
N LYS A 208 15.62 -4.20 -11.67
CA LYS A 208 16.63 -3.99 -10.62
C LYS A 208 16.17 -2.87 -9.71
N GLN A 209 15.83 -3.23 -8.48
CA GLN A 209 15.29 -2.30 -7.50
C GLN A 209 16.38 -1.33 -7.02
N ALA A 210 15.99 -0.09 -6.77
CA ALA A 210 16.82 0.94 -6.16
C ALA A 210 15.91 1.89 -5.37
N CYS A 211 16.49 2.69 -4.47
CA CYS A 211 15.76 3.78 -3.83
C CYS A 211 15.23 4.75 -4.89
N ALA A 212 14.10 5.41 -4.60
CA ALA A 212 13.44 6.37 -5.48
C ALA A 212 12.90 5.77 -6.80
N ILE A 213 12.65 4.46 -6.85
CA ILE A 213 11.97 3.81 -7.98
C ILE A 213 10.48 3.60 -7.66
N VAL A 214 9.61 4.11 -8.54
CA VAL A 214 8.19 3.77 -8.60
C VAL A 214 7.96 2.77 -9.73
N MET A 215 7.18 1.74 -9.43
CA MET A 215 6.64 0.80 -10.41
C MET A 215 5.13 0.93 -10.44
N ALA A 216 4.57 1.04 -11.64
CA ALA A 216 3.16 0.81 -11.91
C ALA A 216 3.05 -0.46 -12.76
N PHE A 217 2.30 -1.46 -12.28
CA PHE A 217 2.19 -2.77 -12.94
C PHE A 217 0.76 -3.29 -12.87
N CYS A 218 0.40 -4.20 -13.78
CA CYS A 218 -0.88 -4.89 -13.75
C CYS A 218 -0.85 -6.04 -12.72
N PRO A 219 -1.61 -5.98 -11.61
CA PRO A 219 -1.53 -6.98 -10.53
C PRO A 219 -2.07 -8.36 -10.94
N GLU A 220 -2.94 -8.43 -11.97
CA GLU A 220 -3.44 -9.70 -12.51
C GLU A 220 -2.43 -10.43 -13.41
N TYR A 221 -1.32 -9.78 -13.75
CA TYR A 221 -0.23 -10.40 -14.47
C TYR A 221 0.68 -11.16 -13.51
N MET A 222 1.42 -12.12 -14.04
CA MET A 222 2.20 -13.03 -13.23
C MET A 222 3.49 -12.33 -12.78
N HIS A 223 3.57 -11.97 -11.51
CA HIS A 223 4.65 -11.15 -10.98
C HIS A 223 5.16 -11.65 -9.63
N GLY A 224 6.32 -11.16 -9.19
CA GLY A 224 6.90 -11.52 -7.90
C GLY A 224 8.21 -10.79 -7.67
N THR A 225 9.02 -11.35 -6.78
CA THR A 225 10.37 -10.84 -6.52
C THR A 225 11.38 -11.97 -6.55
N THR A 226 12.60 -11.69 -7.02
CA THR A 226 13.71 -12.63 -6.84
C THR A 226 14.00 -12.82 -5.36
N GLU A 227 14.58 -13.96 -5.00
CA GLU A 227 15.10 -14.18 -3.65
C GLU A 227 16.05 -13.05 -3.21
N ALA A 228 16.03 -12.72 -1.92
CA ALA A 228 16.92 -11.73 -1.33
C ALA A 228 18.23 -12.41 -0.92
N ILE A 229 19.32 -12.07 -1.61
CA ILE A 229 20.68 -12.61 -1.41
C ILE A 229 21.61 -11.47 -0.99
N GLY A 230 21.32 -10.86 0.16
CA GLY A 230 22.09 -9.71 0.66
C GLY A 230 21.54 -8.34 0.25
N ALA A 231 20.41 -8.26 -0.47
CA ALA A 231 19.65 -7.01 -0.62
C ALA A 231 18.46 -6.93 0.34
N PHE A 232 18.10 -5.71 0.70
CA PHE A 232 17.01 -5.40 1.62
C PHE A 232 16.29 -4.13 1.18
N ASN A 233 15.01 -4.24 0.85
CA ASN A 233 14.19 -3.12 0.40
C ASN A 233 13.25 -2.62 1.51
N LEU A 234 12.98 -1.33 1.50
CA LEU A 234 11.90 -0.66 2.22
C LEU A 234 10.98 -0.03 1.17
N ALA A 235 9.69 -0.34 1.21
CA ALA A 235 8.77 0.15 0.19
C ALA A 235 7.37 0.43 0.71
N PHE A 236 6.71 1.37 0.05
CA PHE A 236 5.27 1.56 0.11
C PHE A 236 4.61 0.92 -1.11
N THR A 237 3.47 0.28 -0.92
CA THR A 237 2.67 -0.30 -2.01
C THR A 237 1.24 0.19 -1.90
N PHE A 238 0.66 0.62 -3.01
CA PHE A 238 -0.74 0.98 -3.13
C PHE A 238 -1.44 -0.10 -3.95
N ALA A 239 -2.38 -0.79 -3.31
CA ALA A 239 -3.11 -1.90 -3.91
C ALA A 239 -4.59 -1.59 -4.00
N PHE A 240 -5.30 -2.44 -4.72
CA PHE A 240 -6.71 -2.25 -5.05
C PHE A 240 -7.42 -3.61 -5.03
N SER A 241 -7.31 -4.33 -3.92
CA SER A 241 -7.77 -5.71 -3.78
C SER A 241 -9.26 -5.83 -4.13
N ARG A 242 -9.59 -6.73 -5.07
CA ARG A 242 -10.99 -7.03 -5.44
C ARG A 242 -11.83 -7.45 -4.23
N ARG A 243 -11.20 -8.11 -3.25
CA ARG A 243 -11.85 -8.47 -1.99
C ARG A 243 -12.38 -7.25 -1.22
N ILE A 244 -11.66 -6.14 -1.19
CA ILE A 244 -12.16 -4.92 -0.51
C ILE A 244 -13.35 -4.35 -1.28
N GLU A 245 -13.28 -4.29 -2.62
CA GLU A 245 -14.38 -3.86 -3.48
C GLU A 245 -15.64 -4.71 -3.26
N THR A 246 -15.53 -6.03 -3.32
CA THR A 246 -16.69 -6.92 -3.13
C THR A 246 -17.37 -6.66 -1.79
N PHE A 247 -16.60 -6.57 -0.70
CA PHE A 247 -17.15 -6.28 0.62
C PHE A 247 -17.79 -4.90 0.68
N TRP A 248 -17.11 -3.89 0.15
CA TRP A 248 -17.60 -2.51 0.12
C TRP A 248 -18.94 -2.37 -0.61
N ASN A 249 -19.06 -3.00 -1.78
CA ASN A 249 -20.27 -2.93 -2.61
C ASN A 249 -21.46 -3.67 -2.00
N ASN A 250 -21.21 -4.61 -1.09
CA ASN A 250 -22.26 -5.34 -0.35
C ASN A 250 -22.70 -4.63 0.94
N LEU A 251 -22.05 -3.54 1.36
CA LEU A 251 -22.48 -2.76 2.52
C LEU A 251 -23.70 -1.91 2.20
N SER A 252 -24.60 -1.76 3.18
CA SER A 252 -25.60 -0.69 3.16
C SER A 252 -24.92 0.68 3.25
N GLU A 253 -25.58 1.72 2.74
CA GLU A 253 -25.06 3.09 2.85
C GLU A 253 -24.88 3.54 4.31
N GLU A 254 -25.74 3.08 5.22
CA GLU A 254 -25.59 3.34 6.66
C GLU A 254 -24.29 2.75 7.19
N LEU A 255 -23.95 1.51 6.81
CA LEU A 255 -22.70 0.86 7.21
C LEU A 255 -21.48 1.51 6.56
N LYS A 256 -21.55 1.92 5.29
CA LYS A 256 -20.46 2.70 4.65
C LYS A 256 -20.19 3.99 5.40
N ASN A 257 -21.24 4.70 5.82
CA ASN A 257 -21.15 5.95 6.56
C ASN A 257 -20.72 5.76 8.04
N SER A 258 -20.89 4.55 8.58
CA SER A 258 -20.48 4.21 9.95
C SER A 258 -19.03 3.71 10.05
N ILE A 259 -18.38 3.38 8.92
CA ILE A 259 -16.94 3.07 8.88
C ILE A 259 -16.17 4.35 9.25
N ARG A 260 -15.85 4.44 10.54
CA ARG A 260 -15.06 5.50 11.19
C ARG A 260 -13.95 4.86 12.02
N SER A 261 -13.07 5.69 12.59
CA SER A 261 -12.27 5.22 13.73
C SER A 261 -13.23 4.77 14.85
N ALA A 262 -13.30 3.47 15.11
CA ALA A 262 -14.12 2.91 16.18
C ALA A 262 -13.44 1.69 16.80
N ASN A 263 -13.65 1.48 18.10
CA ASN A 263 -13.29 0.24 18.77
C ASN A 263 -14.21 -0.89 18.26
N GLY A 264 -13.72 -1.78 17.40
CA GLY A 264 -14.45 -2.98 16.97
C GLY A 264 -14.40 -3.29 15.46
N ALA A 265 -14.24 -2.29 14.59
CA ALA A 265 -14.18 -2.52 13.14
C ALA A 265 -12.89 -3.29 12.78
N GLY A 266 -13.04 -4.50 12.22
CA GLY A 266 -11.92 -5.40 11.91
C GLY A 266 -11.36 -6.20 13.10
N GLU A 267 -12.01 -6.16 14.28
CA GLU A 267 -11.58 -6.95 15.44
C GLU A 267 -11.93 -8.43 15.33
N GLY A 268 -12.77 -8.82 14.36
CA GLY A 268 -13.37 -10.15 14.36
C GLY A 268 -13.99 -10.46 15.71
N ASN A 269 -14.57 -9.43 16.37
CA ASN A 269 -15.10 -9.59 17.71
C ASN A 269 -16.31 -10.53 17.61
N PRO A 270 -16.23 -11.76 18.16
CA PRO A 270 -17.36 -12.69 18.14
C PRO A 270 -18.56 -12.17 18.95
N ASP A 271 -18.38 -11.09 19.72
CA ASP A 271 -19.39 -10.60 20.66
C ASP A 271 -20.24 -9.43 20.12
N GLN A 272 -20.05 -9.00 18.87
CA GLN A 272 -20.99 -8.08 18.22
C GLN A 272 -21.75 -8.83 17.12
N ASN A 273 -23.06 -9.01 17.35
CA ASN A 273 -24.05 -9.46 16.36
C ASN A 273 -24.17 -8.43 15.23
N LEU A 274 -23.11 -8.23 14.44
CA LEU A 274 -23.25 -7.67 13.11
C LEU A 274 -23.81 -8.80 12.24
N GLU A 275 -24.92 -8.53 11.56
CA GLU A 275 -25.58 -9.49 10.68
C GLU A 275 -24.53 -10.12 9.76
N SER A 276 -24.34 -11.44 9.89
CA SER A 276 -23.42 -12.18 9.04
C SER A 276 -23.91 -12.07 7.59
N ILE A 277 -23.07 -11.50 6.72
CA ILE A 277 -23.36 -11.48 5.28
C ILE A 277 -23.35 -12.94 4.79
N ASP A 278 -24.47 -13.38 4.20
CA ASP A 278 -24.60 -14.71 3.61
C ASP A 278 -23.49 -14.95 2.56
N GLU A 279 -22.63 -15.93 2.83
CA GLU A 279 -21.42 -16.22 2.06
C GLU A 279 -21.67 -17.05 0.80
N SER A 280 -22.92 -17.42 0.49
CA SER A 280 -23.26 -18.31 -0.64
C SER A 280 -22.91 -17.78 -2.04
N GLY A 281 -22.35 -16.56 -2.16
CA GLY A 281 -21.94 -15.93 -3.42
C GLY A 281 -20.49 -15.46 -3.54
N ILE A 282 -19.59 -15.73 -2.57
CA ILE A 282 -18.21 -15.16 -2.55
C ILE A 282 -17.11 -16.22 -2.74
N ASP A 283 -17.34 -17.22 -3.60
CA ASP A 283 -16.28 -18.10 -4.09
C ASP A 283 -15.76 -17.61 -5.44
N GLY A 284 -14.61 -16.93 -5.41
CA GLY A 284 -13.84 -16.43 -6.55
C GLY A 284 -12.42 -16.07 -6.17
#